data_AF-A0A523XW45-F1
#
_entry.id   AF-A0A523XW45-F1
#
_cell.length_a   1.000
_cell.length_b   1.000
_cell.length_c   1.000
_cell.angle_alpha   90.00
_cell.angle_beta   90.00
_cell.angle_gamma   90.00
#
_symmetry.space_group_name_H-M   'P 1'
#
loop_
_entity.id
_entity.type
_entity.pdbx_description
1 polymer ?
#
loop_
_entity_poly.entity_id
_entity_poly.type
_entity_poly.pdbx_seq_one_letter_code
_entity_poly.pdbx_strand_id
1 'polypeptide(L)'
;MVSRQNKKNSSKRYLESIEIMLQAFFSEGPEVLLAYLFGSYLNRIPAPFHDIDIAVFVIPDRLTALDRVLPYGYRADLSANLAKILKYDPVDVVLLNHAPPLLLRQVIATGKLVFCRSEADRIGFEVASLKRHADTAHIRKIKRFYMNQRIEKGLAAYG
;
A
#
# COMPACT_ATOMS: atom_id res chain seq x y z
N MET A 1 -31.69 -13.99 -9.81
CA MET A 1 -31.12 -13.28 -8.62
C MET A 1 -30.08 -14.08 -7.84
N VAL A 2 -30.06 -15.42 -7.89
CA VAL A 2 -29.13 -16.28 -7.12
C VAL A 2 -27.65 -16.16 -7.55
N SER A 3 -27.37 -15.81 -8.81
CA SER A 3 -26.01 -15.77 -9.38
C SER A 3 -25.12 -14.59 -8.92
N ARG A 4 -25.71 -13.49 -8.43
CA ARG A 4 -24.97 -12.32 -7.92
C ARG A 4 -24.59 -12.48 -6.43
N GLN A 5 -25.42 -13.13 -5.63
CA GLN A 5 -25.14 -13.42 -4.22
C GLN A 5 -23.94 -14.39 -4.07
N ASN A 6 -23.87 -15.44 -4.91
CA ASN A 6 -22.80 -16.44 -4.83
C ASN A 6 -21.40 -15.88 -5.16
N LYS A 7 -21.29 -14.99 -6.16
CA LYS A 7 -20.00 -14.35 -6.52
C LYS A 7 -19.49 -13.36 -5.46
N LYS A 8 -20.39 -12.70 -4.72
CA LYS A 8 -20.02 -11.81 -3.61
C LYS A 8 -19.47 -12.61 -2.42
N ASN A 9 -20.09 -13.75 -2.09
CA ASN A 9 -19.64 -14.61 -0.99
C ASN A 9 -18.27 -15.26 -1.27
N SER A 10 -18.02 -15.70 -2.50
CA SER A 10 -16.71 -16.27 -2.87
C SER A 10 -15.58 -15.24 -2.82
N SER A 11 -15.85 -14.00 -3.26
CA SER A 11 -14.86 -12.92 -3.24
C SER A 11 -14.51 -12.50 -1.81
N LYS A 12 -15.50 -12.41 -0.92
CA LYS A 12 -15.27 -12.08 0.50
C LYS A 12 -14.39 -13.14 1.19
N ARG A 13 -14.65 -14.42 0.92
CA ARG A 13 -13.87 -15.53 1.48
C ARG A 13 -12.42 -15.56 0.98
N TYR A 14 -12.20 -15.15 -0.27
CA TYR A 14 -10.86 -14.98 -0.82
C TYR A 14 -10.09 -13.84 -0.13
N LEU A 15 -10.74 -12.69 0.10
CA LEU A 15 -10.17 -11.57 0.85
C LEU A 15 -9.71 -11.99 2.26
N GLU A 16 -10.60 -12.66 3.00
CA GLU A 16 -10.30 -13.18 4.33
C GLU A 16 -9.12 -14.16 4.30
N SER A 17 -9.01 -15.01 3.27
CA SER A 17 -7.87 -15.92 3.14
C SER A 17 -6.55 -15.20 2.89
N ILE A 18 -6.55 -14.13 2.09
CA ILE A 18 -5.35 -13.32 1.85
C ILE A 18 -4.92 -12.61 3.12
N GLU A 19 -5.86 -12.03 3.86
CA GLU A 19 -5.55 -11.36 5.12
C GLU A 19 -4.88 -12.30 6.13
N ILE A 20 -5.37 -13.53 6.26
CA ILE A 20 -4.77 -14.55 7.12
C ILE A 20 -3.35 -14.91 6.64
N MET A 21 -3.14 -15.12 5.34
CA MET A 21 -1.81 -15.41 4.79
C MET A 21 -0.82 -14.27 5.02
N LEU A 22 -1.26 -13.02 4.82
CA LEU A 22 -0.44 -11.83 5.05
C LEU A 22 -0.11 -11.67 6.53
N GLN A 23 -1.09 -11.84 7.42
CA GLN A 23 -0.87 -11.75 8.85
C GLN A 23 0.16 -12.77 9.33
N ALA A 24 0.05 -14.02 8.88
CA ALA A 24 1.01 -15.07 9.19
C ALA A 24 2.41 -14.72 8.68
N PHE A 25 2.52 -14.35 7.39
CA PHE A 25 3.80 -13.98 6.78
C PHE A 25 4.50 -12.81 7.50
N PHE A 26 3.78 -11.71 7.77
CA PHE A 26 4.38 -10.55 8.43
C PHE A 26 4.69 -10.79 9.92
N SER A 27 4.02 -11.76 10.55
CA SER A 27 4.34 -12.13 11.94
C SER A 27 5.75 -12.69 12.08
N GLU A 28 6.24 -13.39 11.04
CA GLU A 28 7.57 -14.01 10.98
C GLU A 28 8.69 -13.00 10.69
N GLY A 29 8.39 -11.87 10.04
CA GLY A 29 9.36 -10.82 9.72
C GLY A 29 9.57 -9.84 10.88
N PRO A 30 10.63 -9.96 11.71
CA PRO A 30 10.80 -9.13 12.92
C PRO A 30 10.98 -7.64 12.63
N GLU A 31 11.38 -7.27 11.41
CA GLU A 31 11.54 -5.90 10.96
C GLU A 31 10.21 -5.19 10.65
N VAL A 32 9.14 -5.94 10.41
CA VAL A 32 7.85 -5.37 10.00
C VAL A 32 7.06 -4.91 11.21
N LEU A 33 6.65 -3.64 11.19
CA LEU A 33 5.82 -3.02 12.23
C LEU A 33 4.36 -2.99 11.83
N LEU A 34 4.05 -2.63 10.59
CA LEU A 34 2.68 -2.47 10.09
C LEU A 34 2.60 -2.92 8.64
N ALA A 35 1.48 -3.51 8.25
CA ALA A 35 1.15 -3.71 6.85
C ALA A 35 -0.32 -3.40 6.57
N TYR A 36 -0.57 -2.74 5.45
CA TYR A 36 -1.88 -2.41 4.94
C TYR A 36 -2.06 -2.99 3.56
N LEU A 37 -3.22 -3.61 3.33
CA LEU A 37 -3.73 -3.84 1.99
C LEU A 37 -4.41 -2.55 1.53
N PHE A 38 -4.08 -2.03 0.36
CA PHE A 38 -4.68 -0.78 -0.13
C PHE A 38 -4.99 -0.85 -1.63
N GLY A 39 -5.30 0.31 -2.23
CA GLY A 39 -5.50 0.40 -3.68
C GLY A 39 -6.86 -0.10 -4.17
N SER A 40 -6.96 -0.39 -5.47
CA SER A 40 -8.22 -0.75 -6.13
C SER A 40 -8.81 -2.07 -5.64
N TYR A 41 -8.00 -2.90 -4.99
CA TYR A 41 -8.38 -4.19 -4.46
C TYR A 41 -9.54 -4.11 -3.44
N LEU A 42 -9.58 -3.04 -2.63
CA LEU A 42 -10.61 -2.86 -1.61
C LEU A 42 -11.98 -2.44 -2.17
N ASN A 43 -12.01 -1.87 -3.38
CA ASN A 43 -13.22 -1.23 -3.94
C ASN A 43 -13.83 -1.98 -5.13
N ARG A 44 -13.20 -3.05 -5.64
CA ARG A 44 -13.64 -3.72 -6.88
C ARG A 44 -13.91 -5.21 -6.71
N ILE A 45 -14.99 -5.54 -6.01
CA ILE A 45 -15.61 -6.88 -6.11
C ILE A 45 -16.60 -6.88 -7.30
N PRO A 46 -16.53 -7.80 -8.28
CA PRO A 46 -15.56 -8.87 -8.53
C PRO A 46 -14.85 -8.64 -9.87
N ALA A 47 -13.56 -8.25 -9.88
CA ALA A 47 -12.77 -8.39 -11.10
C ALA A 47 -11.78 -9.55 -10.94
N PRO A 48 -11.65 -10.43 -11.95
CA PRO A 48 -10.81 -11.62 -11.89
C PRO A 48 -9.29 -11.37 -12.02
N PHE A 49 -8.83 -10.11 -12.04
CA PHE A 49 -7.44 -9.73 -12.34
C PHE A 49 -7.04 -8.47 -11.57
N HIS A 50 -6.89 -8.53 -10.24
CA HIS A 50 -6.50 -7.35 -9.47
C HIS A 50 -5.07 -7.45 -8.95
N ASP A 51 -4.26 -6.47 -9.34
CA ASP A 51 -2.98 -6.15 -8.71
C ASP A 51 -3.19 -5.97 -7.21
N ILE A 52 -2.44 -6.71 -6.39
CA ILE A 52 -2.53 -6.65 -4.94
C ILE A 52 -1.51 -5.61 -4.45
N ASP A 53 -2.02 -4.46 -3.98
CA ASP A 53 -1.18 -3.39 -3.44
C ASP A 53 -1.01 -3.55 -1.92
N ILE A 54 0.24 -3.72 -1.48
CA ILE A 54 0.58 -3.95 -0.07
C ILE A 54 1.56 -2.87 0.39
N ALA A 55 1.14 -2.07 1.36
CA ALA A 55 1.97 -1.04 1.98
C ALA A 55 2.55 -1.55 3.30
N VAL A 56 3.86 -1.49 3.46
CA VAL A 56 4.57 -2.06 4.62
C VAL A 56 5.43 -0.99 5.29
N PHE A 57 5.31 -0.88 6.61
CA PHE A 57 6.17 -0.05 7.43
C PHE A 57 7.15 -0.92 8.22
N VAL A 58 8.43 -0.61 8.09
CA VAL A 58 9.55 -1.41 8.59
C VAL A 58 10.37 -0.57 9.57
N ILE A 59 11.03 -1.22 10.54
CA ILE A 59 12.00 -0.56 11.42
C ILE A 59 13.10 0.09 10.56
N PRO A 60 13.33 1.42 10.62
CA PRO A 60 14.25 2.12 9.71
C PRO A 60 15.68 1.57 9.67
N ASP A 61 16.24 1.23 10.83
CA ASP A 61 17.61 0.69 10.93
C ASP A 61 17.70 -0.71 10.31
N ARG A 62 16.65 -1.52 10.45
CA ARG A 62 16.57 -2.86 9.84
C ARG A 62 16.42 -2.75 8.33
N LEU A 63 15.57 -1.85 7.85
CA LEU A 63 15.41 -1.60 6.41
C LEU A 63 16.75 -1.23 5.76
N THR A 64 17.49 -0.31 6.38
CA THR A 64 18.81 0.10 5.89
C THR A 64 19.81 -1.05 5.87
N ALA A 65 19.80 -1.91 6.88
CA ALA A 65 20.67 -3.09 6.91
C ALA A 65 20.27 -4.12 5.84
N LEU A 66 18.98 -4.38 5.66
CA LEU A 66 18.45 -5.33 4.69
C LEU A 66 18.71 -4.87 3.25
N ASP A 67 18.52 -3.58 2.95
CA ASP A 67 18.81 -3.01 1.63
C ASP A 67 20.29 -3.13 1.24
N ARG A 68 21.21 -3.21 2.22
CA ARG A 68 22.65 -3.42 1.94
C ARG A 68 23.02 -4.86 1.66
N VAL A 69 22.30 -5.81 2.26
CA VAL A 69 22.62 -7.25 2.18
C VAL A 69 21.87 -7.91 1.01
N LEU A 70 20.67 -7.44 0.70
CA LEU A 70 19.85 -8.00 -0.37
C LEU A 70 20.26 -7.40 -1.73
N PRO A 71 20.56 -8.23 -2.74
CA PRO A 71 21.13 -7.77 -4.01
C PRO A 71 20.22 -6.82 -4.80
N TYR A 72 18.90 -6.92 -4.60
CA TYR A 72 17.89 -6.10 -5.27
C TYR A 72 17.12 -5.19 -4.28
N GLY A 73 17.59 -5.11 -3.04
CA GLY A 73 16.93 -4.39 -1.94
C GLY A 73 15.77 -5.17 -1.32
N TYR A 74 15.34 -4.70 -0.14
CA TYR A 74 14.32 -5.35 0.67
C TYR A 74 12.93 -5.33 0.02
N ARG A 75 12.57 -4.25 -0.68
CA ARG A 75 11.28 -4.16 -1.39
C ARG A 75 11.11 -5.30 -2.39
N ALA A 76 12.14 -5.56 -3.21
CA ALA A 76 12.09 -6.58 -4.25
C ALA A 76 12.00 -7.99 -3.66
N ASP A 77 12.77 -8.25 -2.59
CA ASP A 77 12.70 -9.52 -1.86
C ASP A 77 11.31 -9.75 -1.27
N LEU A 78 10.74 -8.72 -0.62
CA LEU A 78 9.42 -8.78 -0.03
C LEU A 78 8.33 -9.02 -1.09
N SER A 79 8.38 -8.32 -2.23
CA SER A 79 7.49 -8.56 -3.38
C SER A 79 7.56 -10.00 -3.88
N ALA A 80 8.77 -10.54 -4.04
CA ALA A 80 8.96 -11.91 -4.53
C ALA A 80 8.42 -12.96 -3.55
N ASN A 81 8.62 -12.76 -2.25
CA ASN A 81 8.12 -13.67 -1.21
C ASN A 81 6.59 -13.62 -1.11
N LEU A 82 6.00 -12.42 -1.18
CA LEU A 82 4.55 -12.25 -1.19
C LEU A 82 3.90 -12.86 -2.44
N ALA A 83 4.48 -12.67 -3.63
CA ALA A 83 3.99 -13.28 -4.86
C ALA A 83 3.95 -14.82 -4.78
N LYS A 84 4.98 -15.44 -4.17
CA LYS A 84 5.02 -16.89 -3.95
C LYS A 84 3.91 -17.38 -3.02
N ILE A 85 3.69 -16.68 -1.90
CA ILE A 85 2.70 -17.08 -0.89
C ILE A 85 1.28 -16.89 -1.40
N LEU A 86 1.02 -15.75 -2.06
CA LEU A 86 -0.29 -15.42 -2.60
C LEU A 86 -0.60 -16.17 -3.90
N LYS A 87 0.41 -16.82 -4.51
CA LYS A 87 0.33 -17.51 -5.82
C LYS A 87 -0.28 -16.60 -6.89
N TYR A 88 0.07 -15.31 -6.82
CA TYR A 88 -0.49 -14.27 -7.66
C TYR A 88 0.63 -13.35 -8.14
N ASP A 89 0.56 -12.96 -9.41
CA ASP A 89 1.47 -12.02 -10.06
C ASP A 89 0.60 -11.05 -10.86
N PRO A 90 0.66 -9.72 -10.63
CA PRO A 90 1.64 -8.98 -9.82
C PRO A 90 1.16 -8.53 -8.42
N VAL A 91 2.12 -8.50 -7.48
CA VAL A 91 1.99 -7.88 -6.14
C VAL A 91 2.87 -6.64 -6.07
N ASP A 92 2.28 -5.45 -5.93
CA ASP A 92 3.04 -4.22 -5.71
C ASP A 92 3.22 -3.95 -4.22
N VAL A 93 4.48 -3.87 -3.80
CA VAL A 93 4.85 -3.56 -2.42
C VAL A 93 5.30 -2.11 -2.34
N VAL A 94 4.73 -1.35 -1.42
CA VAL A 94 5.14 0.01 -1.11
C VAL A 94 5.76 0.07 0.28
N LEU A 95 7.02 0.49 0.37
CA LEU A 95 7.66 0.78 1.65
C LEU A 95 7.23 2.16 2.16
N LEU A 96 6.43 2.17 3.23
CA LEU A 96 5.88 3.38 3.84
C LEU A 96 6.97 4.31 4.40
N ASN A 97 8.13 3.77 4.74
CA ASN A 97 9.32 4.52 5.15
C ASN A 97 9.71 5.62 4.14
N HIS A 98 9.48 5.39 2.84
CA HIS A 98 9.88 6.29 1.76
C HIS A 98 8.69 6.82 0.95
N ALA A 99 7.46 6.44 1.32
CA ALA A 99 6.28 6.82 0.57
C ALA A 99 6.00 8.34 0.67
N PRO A 100 5.52 8.96 -0.41
CA PRO A 100 5.20 10.39 -0.41
C PRO A 100 3.99 10.67 0.50
N PRO A 101 3.88 11.88 1.10
CA PRO A 101 2.82 12.19 2.07
C PRO A 101 1.39 12.02 1.55
N LEU A 102 1.18 12.14 0.23
CA LEU A 102 -0.13 11.89 -0.37
C LEU A 102 -0.51 10.41 -0.31
N LEU A 103 0.44 9.53 -0.64
CA LEU A 103 0.26 8.08 -0.60
C LEU A 103 0.09 7.58 0.83
N LEU A 104 0.89 8.10 1.77
CA LEU A 104 0.73 7.82 3.21
C LEU A 104 -0.70 8.11 3.68
N ARG A 105 -1.23 9.29 3.35
CA ARG A 105 -2.61 9.65 3.69
C ARG A 105 -3.63 8.70 3.05
N GLN A 106 -3.42 8.31 1.79
CA GLN A 106 -4.33 7.39 1.10
C GLN A 106 -4.33 6.00 1.76
N VAL A 107 -3.15 5.45 2.05
CA VAL A 107 -3.00 4.15 2.74
C VAL A 107 -3.67 4.19 4.11
N ILE A 108 -3.45 5.25 4.90
CA ILE A 108 -4.07 5.37 6.23
C ILE A 108 -5.59 5.54 6.14
N ALA A 109 -6.07 6.33 5.18
CA ALA A 109 -7.50 6.66 5.09
C ALA A 109 -8.35 5.54 4.47
N THR A 110 -7.80 4.77 3.53
CA THR A 110 -8.55 3.77 2.77
C THR A 110 -8.03 2.35 2.91
N GLY A 111 -6.79 2.18 3.37
CA GLY A 111 -6.16 0.89 3.49
C GLY A 111 -6.77 0.07 4.63
N LYS A 112 -6.76 -1.25 4.46
CA LYS A 112 -7.12 -2.22 5.48
C LYS A 112 -5.85 -2.68 6.17
N LEU A 113 -5.75 -2.46 7.48
CA LEU A 113 -4.67 -2.97 8.30
C LEU A 113 -4.74 -4.50 8.33
N VAL A 114 -3.69 -5.17 7.85
CA VAL A 114 -3.58 -6.64 7.81
C VAL A 114 -2.55 -7.17 8.81
N PHE A 115 -1.62 -6.32 9.23
CA PHE A 115 -0.63 -6.66 10.25
C PHE A 115 -0.25 -5.44 11.07
N CYS A 116 -0.11 -5.63 12.39
CA CYS A 116 0.30 -4.60 13.34
C CYS A 116 1.05 -5.25 14.49
N ARG A 117 2.31 -4.86 14.71
CA ARG A 117 3.14 -5.37 15.80
C ARG A 117 2.71 -4.81 17.15
N SER A 118 2.41 -3.52 17.21
CA SER A 118 1.84 -2.87 18.37
C SER A 118 0.97 -1.68 17.97
N GLU A 119 -0.12 -1.46 18.72
CA GLU A 119 -0.98 -0.29 18.48
C GLU A 119 -0.24 1.03 18.70
N ALA A 120 0.77 1.05 19.57
CA ALA A 120 1.62 2.22 19.78
C ALA A 120 2.41 2.59 18.52
N ASP A 121 3.01 1.60 17.85
CA ASP A 121 3.74 1.81 16.59
C ASP A 121 2.79 2.30 15.49
N ARG A 122 1.58 1.73 15.42
CA ARG A 122 0.55 2.16 14.47
C ARG A 122 0.17 3.61 14.66
N ILE A 123 -0.21 3.98 15.89
CA ILE A 123 -0.64 5.34 16.22
C ILE A 123 0.51 6.33 15.96
N GLY A 124 1.73 5.99 16.41
CA GLY A 124 2.90 6.83 16.20
C GLY A 124 3.18 7.09 14.71
N PHE A 125 3.13 6.04 13.89
CA PHE A 125 3.29 6.14 12.45
C PHE A 125 2.18 6.97 11.77
N GLU A 126 0.90 6.70 12.10
CA GLU A 126 -0.23 7.39 11.49
C GLU A 126 -0.21 8.89 11.81
N VAL A 127 0.03 9.24 13.08
CA VAL A 127 0.13 10.64 13.52
C VAL A 127 1.27 11.38 12.81
N ALA A 128 2.47 10.77 12.77
CA ALA A 128 3.62 11.37 12.09
C ALA A 128 3.36 11.56 10.59
N SER A 129 2.73 10.58 9.95
CA SER A 129 2.37 10.61 8.53
C SER A 129 1.35 11.69 8.20
N LEU A 130 0.29 11.82 9.01
CA LEU A 130 -0.75 12.82 8.82
C LEU A 130 -0.23 14.24 9.07
N LYS A 131 0.65 14.42 10.07
CA LYS A 131 1.34 15.70 10.31
C LYS A 131 2.18 16.12 9.10
N ARG A 132 3.03 15.22 8.59
CA ARG A 132 3.84 15.46 7.38
C ARG A 132 2.98 15.79 6.16
N HIS A 133 1.83 15.15 6.04
CA HIS A 133 0.86 15.48 4.99
C HIS A 133 0.28 16.90 5.16
N ALA A 134 -0.09 17.30 6.38
CA ALA A 134 -0.59 18.64 6.66
C ALA A 134 0.46 19.72 6.32
N ASP A 135 1.71 19.53 6.74
CA ASP A 135 2.81 20.48 6.51
C ASP A 135 3.08 20.73 5.02
N THR A 136 2.85 19.72 4.18
CA THR A 136 3.07 19.81 2.73
C THR A 136 1.86 20.37 1.95
N ALA A 137 0.80 20.82 2.63
CA ALA A 137 -0.43 21.31 1.99
C ALA A 137 -0.20 22.51 1.06
N HIS A 138 0.60 23.48 1.48
CA HIS A 138 0.90 24.67 0.69
C HIS A 138 1.62 24.33 -0.61
N ILE A 139 2.66 23.48 -0.53
CA ILE A 139 3.44 23.02 -1.68
C ILE A 139 2.56 22.25 -2.68
N ARG A 140 1.63 21.41 -2.20
CA ARG A 140 0.69 20.69 -3.07
C ARG A 140 -0.25 21.62 -3.82
N LYS A 141 -0.70 22.73 -3.21
CA LYS A 141 -1.56 23.73 -3.87
C LYS A 141 -0.84 24.37 -5.04
N ILE A 142 0.43 24.73 -4.85
CA ILE A 142 1.29 25.32 -5.89
C ILE A 142 1.55 24.30 -7.02
N LYS A 143 1.97 23.07 -6.68
CA LYS A 143 2.20 22.01 -7.69
C LYS A 143 0.94 21.74 -8.54
N ARG A 144 -0.24 21.67 -7.91
CA ARG A 144 -1.51 21.47 -8.64
C ARG A 144 -1.82 22.62 -9.57
N PHE A 145 -1.63 23.86 -9.14
CA PHE A 145 -1.84 25.05 -9.97
C PHE A 145 -0.98 25.00 -11.26
N TYR A 146 0.33 24.75 -11.13
CA TYR A 146 1.21 24.66 -12.29
C TYR A 146 0.97 23.43 -13.15
N MET A 147 0.55 22.30 -12.58
CA MET A 147 0.20 21.10 -13.34
C MET A 147 -1.04 21.34 -14.22
N ASN A 148 -2.08 21.99 -13.68
CA ASN A 148 -3.28 22.33 -14.44
C ASN A 148 -2.96 23.28 -15.61
N GLN A 149 -2.14 24.30 -15.37
CA GLN A 149 -1.67 25.22 -16.41
C GLN A 149 -0.92 24.50 -17.54
N ARG A 150 -0.13 23.46 -17.24
CA ARG A 150 0.57 22.66 -18.26
C ARG A 150 -0.37 21.78 -19.06
N ILE A 151 -1.38 21.20 -18.42
CA ILE A 151 -2.41 20.40 -19.09
C ILE A 151 -3.25 21.29 -20.02
N GLU A 152 -3.68 22.47 -19.55
CA GLU A 152 -4.45 23.44 -20.35
C GLU A 152 -3.65 23.95 -21.55
N LYS A 153 -2.38 24.33 -21.36
CA LYS A 153 -1.50 24.76 -22.47
C LYS A 153 -1.17 23.63 -23.44
N GLY A 154 -1.05 22.40 -22.94
CA GLY A 154 -0.86 21.21 -23.78
C GLY A 154 -2.10 20.93 -24.64
N LEU A 155 -3.30 20.94 -24.05
CA LEU A 155 -4.57 20.75 -24.77
C LEU A 155 -4.82 21.85 -25.81
N ALA A 156 -4.48 23.10 -25.50
CA ALA A 156 -4.60 24.23 -26.43
C ALA A 156 -3.63 24.16 -27.62
N ALA A 157 -2.58 23.33 -27.56
CA ALA A 157 -1.63 23.12 -28.66
C ALA A 157 -2.01 21.96 -29.61
N TYR A 158 -3.07 21.20 -29.27
CA TYR A 158 -3.56 20.05 -30.05
C TYR A 158 -4.99 20.26 -30.60
N GLY A 159 -5.58 21.44 -30.44
CA GLY A 159 -6.86 21.85 -31.03
C GLY A 159 -6.67 22.93 -32.08
#